data_AF-A0A6C2C663-F1
#
_entry.id   AF-A0A6C2C663-F1
#
_cell.length_a   1.000
_cell.length_b   1.000
_cell.length_c   1.000
_cell.angle_alpha   90.00
_cell.angle_beta   90.00
_cell.angle_gamma   90.00
#
_symmetry.space_group_name_H-M   'P 1'
#
loop_
_entity.id
_entity.type
_entity.pdbx_description
1 polymer ?
#
loop_
_entity_poly.entity_id
_entity_poly.type
_entity_poly.pdbx_seq_one_letter_code
_entity_poly.pdbx_strand_id
1 'polypeptide(L)'
;MLKIKTYLKESSALLLNTSSFTLNMLSFLLLSQIILRQGPTILNAIPFVLFYAFRRSVLFLLAGYKVQIEPLLVIGYCVSIAGAIIGIFGSYWAVFWDIGAIGIGIGSALVPPAVRALNQRIKNNAIKSKRLVMLMQFPLLIVLLVIIAFLGQKYIYISFIVYAFYLILGLLGAIASPVWEPVRAVNWQKLELNYLNIVITLLLFADILSLRVIRNEGNLAALLLSILGILIILPVIFGYTLRRGFDKQLRIPRFLYIKASLRGMCIDFIAVYITMYIFLLPGNPDYAWVVAMYVLAPLLAGPIEKILQRILPGGLTGYVPYILILVGLLVIFQPVMLLVGVLLLRVAAVLINRSVNQELLEVDHLSEASIYHFAPRLLAVGGLAMQSVIWILFLTLSYAHRTSIAGLLYEYAHRKHASQFVGVINDVHIGISIIFALFVLVALSLEINHRKIES
;
A
#
# COMPACT_ATOMS: atom_id res chain seq x y z
N MET A 1 14.25 -34.94 -10.99
CA MET A 1 13.21 -33.99 -11.46
C MET A 1 11.86 -34.16 -10.74
N LEU A 2 11.34 -35.38 -10.52
CA LEU A 2 10.06 -35.61 -9.81
C LEU A 2 10.01 -35.04 -8.38
N LYS A 3 11.04 -35.28 -7.56
CA LYS A 3 11.11 -34.78 -6.16
C LYS A 3 11.03 -33.25 -6.06
N ILE A 4 11.64 -32.53 -7.02
CA ILE A 4 11.65 -31.06 -7.07
C ILE A 4 10.24 -30.52 -7.38
N LYS A 5 9.52 -31.14 -8.33
CA LYS A 5 8.13 -30.77 -8.63
C LYS A 5 7.20 -30.98 -7.43
N THR A 6 7.34 -32.10 -6.72
CA THR A 6 6.55 -32.38 -5.52
C THR A 6 6.83 -31.38 -4.41
N TYR A 7 8.11 -31.05 -4.18
CA TYR A 7 8.50 -30.07 -3.16
C TYR A 7 8.02 -28.65 -3.49
N LEU A 8 8.11 -28.23 -4.75
CA LEU A 8 7.57 -26.94 -5.22
C LEU A 8 6.05 -26.87 -5.10
N LYS A 9 5.34 -27.97 -5.35
CA LYS A 9 3.88 -28.05 -5.18
C LYS A 9 3.48 -27.88 -3.71
N GLU A 10 4.16 -28.56 -2.79
CA GLU A 10 3.93 -28.43 -1.34
C GLU A 10 4.31 -27.05 -0.79
N SER A 11 5.31 -26.41 -1.40
CA SER A 11 5.83 -25.10 -0.97
C SER A 11 5.22 -23.91 -1.73
N SER A 12 4.37 -24.16 -2.73
CA SER A 12 3.80 -23.14 -3.63
C SER A 12 3.14 -21.98 -2.86
N ALA A 13 2.28 -22.30 -1.90
CA ALA A 13 1.61 -21.31 -1.06
C ALA A 13 2.60 -20.46 -0.24
N LEU A 14 3.68 -21.06 0.28
CA LEU A 14 4.73 -20.34 1.01
C LEU A 14 5.48 -19.38 0.08
N LEU A 15 5.90 -19.84 -1.10
CA LEU A 15 6.63 -19.03 -2.07
C LEU A 15 5.79 -17.85 -2.58
N LEU A 16 4.50 -18.10 -2.86
CA LEU A 16 3.53 -17.10 -3.27
C LEU A 16 3.27 -16.06 -2.17
N ASN A 17 3.09 -16.49 -0.93
CA ASN A 17 2.84 -15.57 0.18
C ASN A 17 4.08 -14.73 0.51
N THR A 18 5.26 -15.32 0.44
CA THR A 18 6.53 -14.61 0.68
C THR A 18 6.74 -13.54 -0.38
N SER A 19 6.64 -13.88 -1.65
CA SER A 19 6.83 -12.94 -2.76
C SER A 19 5.74 -11.84 -2.80
N SER A 20 4.48 -12.18 -2.53
CA SER A 20 3.39 -11.22 -2.36
C SER A 20 3.63 -10.24 -1.21
N PHE A 21 4.21 -10.71 -0.11
CA PHE A 21 4.61 -9.85 1.00
C PHE A 21 5.80 -8.97 0.62
N THR A 22 6.81 -9.52 -0.05
CA THR A 22 7.97 -8.78 -0.58
C THR A 22 7.53 -7.61 -1.46
N LEU A 23 6.63 -7.85 -2.41
CA LEU A 23 6.07 -6.80 -3.27
C LEU A 23 5.19 -5.79 -2.53
N ASN A 24 4.53 -6.18 -1.44
CA ASN A 24 3.65 -5.27 -0.73
C ASN A 24 4.38 -4.36 0.25
N MET A 25 5.39 -4.89 0.94
CA MET A 25 6.01 -4.27 2.12
C MET A 25 7.47 -3.91 1.89
N LEU A 26 8.25 -4.81 1.28
CA LEU A 26 9.69 -4.60 1.16
C LEU A 26 10.08 -3.65 0.03
N SER A 27 9.21 -3.42 -0.95
CA SER A 27 9.41 -2.35 -1.93
C SER A 27 9.53 -0.98 -1.27
N PHE A 28 8.75 -0.71 -0.21
CA PHE A 28 8.83 0.54 0.54
C PHE A 28 10.19 0.67 1.22
N LEU A 29 10.69 -0.40 1.85
CA LEU A 29 12.00 -0.42 2.49
C LEU A 29 13.12 -0.22 1.45
N LEU A 30 13.13 -1.05 0.40
CA LEU A 30 14.13 -1.01 -0.68
C LEU A 30 14.25 0.38 -1.32
N LEU A 31 13.11 0.98 -1.69
CA LEU A 31 13.13 2.27 -2.38
C LEU A 31 13.41 3.43 -1.42
N SER A 32 12.96 3.34 -0.16
CA SER A 32 13.33 4.33 0.86
C SER A 32 14.85 4.35 1.14
N GLN A 33 15.55 3.22 0.95
CA GLN A 33 17.01 3.17 1.09
C GLN A 33 17.77 3.96 0.03
N ILE A 34 17.19 4.16 -1.15
CA ILE A 34 17.77 5.03 -2.18
C ILE A 34 17.84 6.47 -1.62
N ILE A 35 16.73 6.94 -1.02
CA ILE A 35 16.65 8.22 -0.33
C ILE A 35 17.64 8.27 0.85
N LEU A 36 17.79 7.15 1.58
CA LEU A 36 18.64 7.10 2.77
C LEU A 36 20.15 7.18 2.50
N ARG A 37 20.61 6.81 1.30
CA ARG A 37 22.05 6.65 1.02
C ARG A 37 22.64 7.72 0.10
N GLN A 38 21.91 8.15 -0.92
CA GLN A 38 22.43 9.06 -1.93
C GLN A 38 22.38 10.54 -1.53
N GLY A 39 22.12 10.78 -0.24
CA GLY A 39 21.88 12.10 0.28
C GLY A 39 20.46 12.58 0.01
N PRO A 40 20.08 13.66 0.68
CA PRO A 40 18.73 14.20 0.65
C PRO A 40 18.31 14.94 -0.62
N THR A 41 18.85 14.60 -1.78
CA THR A 41 18.34 15.17 -3.02
C THR A 41 17.00 14.50 -3.33
N ILE A 42 15.96 15.29 -3.60
CA ILE A 42 14.63 14.75 -3.95
C ILE A 42 14.66 13.88 -5.20
N LEU A 43 15.69 14.00 -6.04
CA LEU A 43 16.01 13.05 -7.11
C LEU A 43 16.00 11.59 -6.61
N ASN A 44 16.45 11.36 -5.38
CA ASN A 44 16.50 10.03 -4.78
C ASN A 44 15.14 9.57 -4.22
N ALA A 45 14.18 10.50 -4.04
CA ALA A 45 12.80 10.20 -3.65
C ALA A 45 11.91 9.85 -4.85
N ILE A 46 12.33 10.17 -6.08
CA ILE A 46 11.57 9.91 -7.31
C ILE A 46 11.23 8.42 -7.48
N PRO A 47 12.16 7.47 -7.31
CA PRO A 47 11.83 6.04 -7.40
C PRO A 47 10.69 5.66 -6.46
N PHE A 48 10.69 6.18 -5.23
CA PHE A 48 9.62 5.90 -4.27
C PHE A 48 8.27 6.45 -4.73
N VAL A 49 8.25 7.69 -5.24
CA VAL A 49 7.03 8.33 -5.76
C VAL A 49 6.51 7.59 -6.99
N LEU A 50 7.37 7.21 -7.94
CA LEU A 50 6.99 6.46 -9.13
C LEU A 50 6.44 5.08 -8.78
N PHE A 51 7.12 4.34 -7.90
CA PHE A 51 6.60 3.08 -7.38
C PHE A 51 5.18 3.24 -6.82
N TYR A 52 4.99 4.25 -5.97
CA TYR A 52 3.72 4.50 -5.33
C TYR A 52 2.62 4.86 -6.35
N ALA A 53 2.96 5.70 -7.33
CA ALA A 53 2.08 6.11 -8.42
C ALA A 53 1.61 4.91 -9.24
N PHE A 54 2.55 4.11 -9.75
CA PHE A 54 2.22 2.94 -10.57
C PHE A 54 1.47 1.87 -9.79
N ARG A 55 1.79 1.68 -8.51
CA ARG A 55 1.03 0.77 -7.64
C ARG A 55 -0.44 1.16 -7.53
N ARG A 56 -0.73 2.46 -7.48
CA ARG A 56 -2.11 2.98 -7.38
C ARG A 56 -2.81 3.02 -8.74
N SER A 57 -2.14 3.51 -9.78
CA SER A 57 -2.74 3.78 -11.09
C SER A 57 -3.01 2.52 -11.91
N VAL A 58 -2.14 1.52 -11.85
CA VAL A 58 -2.31 0.23 -12.55
C VAL A 58 -3.60 -0.48 -12.12
N LEU A 59 -3.97 -0.34 -10.85
CA LEU A 59 -5.24 -0.87 -10.36
C LEU A 59 -6.43 -0.26 -11.10
N PHE A 60 -6.40 1.06 -11.37
CA PHE A 60 -7.48 1.76 -12.08
C PHE A 60 -7.47 1.53 -13.59
N LEU A 61 -6.30 1.39 -14.21
CA LEU A 61 -6.18 1.04 -15.64
C LEU A 61 -6.88 -0.29 -15.96
N LEU A 62 -6.76 -1.28 -15.08
CA LEU A 62 -7.29 -2.61 -15.31
C LEU A 62 -8.77 -2.76 -14.92
N ALA A 63 -9.52 -1.65 -14.81
CA ALA A 63 -10.86 -1.64 -14.21
C ALA A 63 -12.01 -2.17 -15.03
N GLY A 64 -11.86 -2.29 -16.33
CA GLY A 64 -12.83 -3.01 -17.17
C GLY A 64 -12.41 -4.43 -17.50
N TYR A 65 -11.31 -4.93 -16.93
CA TYR A 65 -10.73 -6.19 -17.40
C TYR A 65 -11.26 -7.38 -16.58
N LYS A 66 -12.10 -8.22 -17.21
CA LYS A 66 -12.40 -9.58 -16.76
C LYS A 66 -11.22 -10.53 -17.05
N VAL A 67 -10.02 -10.23 -16.55
CA VAL A 67 -8.84 -11.09 -16.80
C VAL A 67 -8.96 -12.33 -15.93
N GLN A 68 -8.50 -13.45 -16.46
CA GLN A 68 -8.10 -14.58 -15.63
C GLN A 68 -6.92 -14.18 -14.73
N ILE A 69 -6.80 -14.82 -13.57
CA ILE A 69 -5.84 -14.45 -12.53
C ILE A 69 -4.40 -14.71 -12.99
N GLU A 70 -4.22 -15.74 -13.81
CA GLU A 70 -2.94 -16.31 -14.22
C GLU A 70 -2.15 -15.37 -15.16
N PRO A 71 -2.71 -14.82 -16.26
CA PRO A 71 -2.03 -13.82 -17.09
C PRO A 71 -1.55 -12.59 -16.31
N LEU A 72 -2.38 -12.06 -15.39
CA LEU A 72 -2.01 -10.90 -14.59
C LEU A 72 -0.87 -11.19 -13.63
N LEU A 73 -0.88 -12.39 -13.05
CA LEU A 73 0.16 -12.83 -12.15
C LEU A 73 1.50 -12.98 -12.90
N VAL A 74 1.49 -13.56 -14.10
CA VAL A 74 2.68 -13.67 -14.96
C VAL A 74 3.20 -12.29 -15.35
N ILE A 75 2.34 -11.40 -15.86
CA ILE A 75 2.72 -10.03 -16.22
C ILE A 75 3.31 -9.30 -15.01
N GLY A 76 2.64 -9.40 -13.85
CA GLY A 76 3.09 -8.77 -12.62
C GLY A 76 4.48 -9.23 -12.18
N TYR A 77 4.74 -10.55 -12.18
CA TYR A 77 6.06 -11.08 -11.85
C TYR A 77 7.12 -10.70 -12.88
N CYS A 78 6.84 -10.86 -14.19
CA CYS A 78 7.81 -10.54 -15.24
C CYS A 78 8.23 -9.07 -15.19
N VAL A 79 7.26 -8.16 -15.08
CA VAL A 79 7.53 -6.72 -15.03
C VAL A 79 8.29 -6.33 -13.75
N SER A 80 7.95 -6.92 -12.60
CA SER A 80 8.70 -6.66 -11.36
C SER A 80 10.09 -7.28 -11.31
N ILE A 81 10.29 -8.46 -11.90
CA ILE A 81 11.61 -9.08 -12.02
C ILE A 81 12.49 -8.22 -12.95
N ALA A 82 11.96 -7.83 -14.11
CA ALA A 82 12.66 -6.93 -15.03
C ALA A 82 13.00 -5.59 -14.35
N GLY A 83 12.05 -4.98 -13.64
CA GLY A 83 12.30 -3.77 -12.87
C GLY A 83 13.37 -3.95 -11.79
N ALA A 84 13.33 -5.05 -11.04
CA ALA A 84 14.34 -5.33 -10.03
C ALA A 84 15.74 -5.54 -10.64
N ILE A 85 15.85 -6.24 -11.77
CA ILE A 85 17.11 -6.44 -12.51
C ILE A 85 17.65 -5.10 -13.03
N ILE A 86 16.81 -4.26 -13.64
CA ILE A 86 17.20 -2.93 -14.09
C ILE A 86 17.69 -2.08 -12.90
N GLY A 87 17.00 -2.16 -11.76
CA GLY A 87 17.35 -1.44 -10.53
C GLY A 87 18.75 -1.79 -9.96
N ILE A 88 19.30 -2.97 -10.27
CA ILE A 88 20.69 -3.33 -9.92
C ILE A 88 21.67 -2.31 -10.51
N PHE A 89 21.41 -1.86 -11.74
CA PHE A 89 22.26 -0.93 -12.47
C PHE A 89 22.05 0.54 -12.10
N GLY A 90 21.12 0.86 -11.18
CA GLY A 90 20.84 2.24 -10.79
C GLY A 90 22.03 3.00 -10.20
N SER A 91 23.03 2.29 -9.67
CA SER A 91 24.28 2.92 -9.21
C SER A 91 25.11 3.51 -10.36
N TYR A 92 24.94 3.02 -11.59
CA TYR A 92 25.57 3.58 -12.78
C TYR A 92 24.79 4.77 -13.33
N TRP A 93 23.46 4.68 -13.33
CA TRP A 93 22.57 5.74 -13.80
C TRP A 93 21.26 5.74 -13.02
N ALA A 94 20.96 6.85 -12.34
CA ALA A 94 19.80 6.97 -11.45
C ALA A 94 18.46 6.69 -12.15
N VAL A 95 18.37 6.90 -13.46
CA VAL A 95 17.20 6.57 -14.29
C VAL A 95 16.83 5.08 -14.18
N PHE A 96 17.79 4.17 -13.97
CA PHE A 96 17.48 2.76 -13.79
C PHE A 96 16.78 2.45 -12.46
N TRP A 97 16.98 3.26 -11.41
CA TRP A 97 16.16 3.16 -10.21
C TRP A 97 14.73 3.62 -10.45
N ASP A 98 14.53 4.64 -11.28
CA ASP A 98 13.19 5.09 -11.67
C ASP A 98 12.45 3.99 -12.44
N ILE A 99 13.08 3.43 -13.47
CA ILE A 99 12.51 2.33 -14.28
C ILE A 99 12.27 1.11 -13.40
N GLY A 100 13.20 0.79 -12.50
CA GLY A 100 13.04 -0.31 -11.55
C GLY A 100 11.85 -0.11 -10.61
N ALA A 101 11.66 1.10 -10.10
CA ALA A 101 10.51 1.45 -9.28
C ALA A 101 9.18 1.34 -10.03
N ILE A 102 9.13 1.74 -11.30
CA ILE A 102 7.94 1.56 -12.15
C ILE A 102 7.58 0.07 -12.24
N GLY A 103 8.55 -0.78 -12.59
CA GLY A 103 8.32 -2.22 -12.74
C GLY A 103 7.89 -2.91 -11.44
N ILE A 104 8.51 -2.53 -10.32
CA ILE A 104 8.13 -3.01 -8.98
C ILE A 104 6.73 -2.49 -8.59
N GLY A 105 6.41 -1.25 -8.95
CA GLY A 105 5.10 -0.63 -8.72
C GLY A 105 3.98 -1.40 -9.42
N ILE A 106 4.15 -1.69 -10.71
CA ILE A 106 3.21 -2.48 -11.51
C ILE A 106 2.96 -3.86 -10.90
N GLY A 107 4.01 -4.62 -10.56
CA GLY A 107 3.78 -5.95 -9.98
C GLY A 107 3.25 -5.90 -8.55
N SER A 108 3.54 -4.86 -7.76
CA SER A 108 2.92 -4.68 -6.45
C SER A 108 1.40 -4.39 -6.51
N ALA A 109 0.91 -3.90 -7.64
CA ALA A 109 -0.52 -3.77 -7.90
C ALA A 109 -1.15 -5.10 -8.32
N LEU A 110 -0.44 -5.86 -9.17
CA LEU A 110 -0.99 -7.04 -9.85
C LEU A 110 -0.87 -8.35 -9.06
N VAL A 111 0.32 -8.61 -8.51
CA VAL A 111 0.65 -9.91 -7.93
C VAL A 111 -0.09 -10.17 -6.61
N PRO A 112 -0.14 -9.23 -5.65
CA PRO A 112 -0.75 -9.56 -4.36
C PRO A 112 -2.24 -9.93 -4.41
N PRO A 113 -3.10 -9.22 -5.17
CA PRO A 113 -4.49 -9.63 -5.33
C PRO A 113 -4.62 -10.98 -6.03
N ALA A 114 -3.82 -11.22 -7.07
CA ALA A 114 -3.81 -12.49 -7.80
C ALA A 114 -3.37 -13.67 -6.93
N VAL A 115 -2.35 -13.48 -6.10
CA VAL A 115 -1.89 -14.49 -5.12
C VAL A 115 -2.95 -14.80 -4.08
N ARG A 116 -3.68 -13.79 -3.57
CA ARG A 116 -4.79 -14.04 -2.64
C ARG A 116 -5.88 -14.88 -3.28
N ALA A 117 -6.23 -14.58 -4.53
CA ALA A 117 -7.21 -15.36 -5.29
C ALA A 117 -6.78 -16.81 -5.46
N LEU A 118 -5.53 -17.04 -5.89
CA LEU A 118 -4.97 -18.38 -6.05
C LEU A 118 -4.96 -19.14 -4.71
N ASN A 119 -4.60 -18.48 -3.61
CA ASN A 119 -4.63 -19.08 -2.28
C ASN A 119 -6.04 -19.43 -1.80
N GLN A 120 -7.06 -18.64 -2.17
CA GLN A 120 -8.45 -19.00 -1.87
C GLN A 120 -8.86 -20.25 -2.64
N ARG A 121 -8.53 -20.36 -3.93
CA ARG A 121 -8.79 -21.59 -4.70
C ARG A 121 -8.10 -22.81 -4.09
N ILE A 122 -6.86 -22.65 -3.59
CA ILE A 122 -6.13 -23.71 -2.87
C ILE A 122 -6.88 -24.14 -1.60
N LYS A 123 -7.43 -23.20 -0.83
CA LYS A 123 -8.23 -23.49 0.37
C LYS A 123 -9.55 -24.19 0.04
N ASN A 124 -10.26 -23.72 -0.99
CA ASN A 124 -11.54 -24.30 -1.43
C ASN A 124 -11.36 -25.74 -1.92
N ASN A 125 -10.23 -26.04 -2.57
CA ASN A 125 -9.88 -27.40 -3.01
C ASN A 125 -9.32 -28.30 -1.88
N ALA A 126 -9.46 -27.90 -0.60
CA ALA A 126 -9.02 -28.63 0.58
C ALA A 126 -7.55 -29.10 0.58
N ILE A 127 -6.68 -28.40 -0.16
CA ILE A 127 -5.26 -28.74 -0.24
C ILE A 127 -4.58 -28.27 1.04
N LYS A 128 -4.37 -29.20 1.98
CA LYS A 128 -3.74 -28.92 3.27
C LYS A 128 -2.27 -28.55 3.08
N SER A 129 -1.97 -27.26 3.13
CA SER A 129 -0.61 -26.77 3.37
C SER A 129 -0.17 -27.19 4.78
N LYS A 130 1.01 -27.80 4.91
CA LYS A 130 1.59 -28.17 6.21
C LYS A 130 1.79 -26.90 7.06
N ARG A 131 1.32 -26.91 8.31
CA ARG A 131 1.45 -25.77 9.25
C ARG A 131 2.89 -25.28 9.41
N LEU A 132 3.87 -26.19 9.34
CA LEU A 132 5.30 -25.88 9.37
C LEU A 132 5.74 -25.01 8.18
N VAL A 133 5.22 -25.29 6.98
CA VAL A 133 5.52 -24.55 5.75
C VAL A 133 4.97 -23.12 5.83
N MET A 134 3.81 -22.91 6.45
CA MET A 134 3.29 -21.55 6.73
C MET A 134 4.13 -20.80 7.77
N LEU A 135 4.67 -21.49 8.77
CA LEU A 135 5.53 -20.87 9.79
C LEU A 135 6.91 -20.46 9.23
N MET A 136 7.42 -21.18 8.21
CA MET A 136 8.69 -20.84 7.54
C MET A 136 8.65 -19.54 6.72
N GLN A 137 7.46 -18.96 6.49
CA GLN A 137 7.33 -17.65 5.86
C GLN A 137 7.98 -16.54 6.69
N PHE A 138 7.90 -16.63 8.02
CA PHE A 138 8.35 -15.55 8.90
C PHE A 138 9.88 -15.45 9.01
N PRO A 139 10.64 -16.54 9.23
CA PRO A 139 12.09 -16.49 9.18
C PRO A 139 12.60 -15.97 7.84
N LEU A 140 11.98 -16.39 6.74
CA LEU A 140 12.39 -16.00 5.39
C LEU A 140 12.18 -14.48 5.16
N LEU A 141 11.08 -13.93 5.68
CA LEU A 141 10.82 -12.49 5.67
C LEU A 141 11.75 -11.70 6.60
N ILE A 142 12.10 -12.25 7.76
CA ILE A 142 13.06 -11.63 8.69
C ILE A 142 14.45 -11.59 8.06
N VAL A 143 14.91 -12.69 7.47
CA VAL A 143 16.20 -12.74 6.74
C VAL A 143 16.21 -11.70 5.63
N LEU A 144 15.12 -11.61 4.86
CA LEU A 144 15.00 -10.63 3.79
C LEU A 144 15.01 -9.18 4.31
N LEU A 145 14.31 -8.92 5.42
CA LEU A 145 14.31 -7.61 6.08
C LEU A 145 15.70 -7.27 6.62
N VAL A 146 16.41 -8.22 7.24
CA VAL A 146 17.77 -8.03 7.76
C VAL A 146 18.73 -7.75 6.60
N ILE A 147 18.66 -8.52 5.51
CA ILE A 147 19.53 -8.29 4.35
C ILE A 147 19.26 -6.91 3.74
N ILE A 148 18.00 -6.52 3.54
CA ILE A 148 17.70 -5.21 3.00
C ILE A 148 18.12 -4.13 4.01
N ALA A 149 17.72 -4.23 5.28
CA ALA A 149 17.98 -3.22 6.31
C ALA A 149 19.47 -3.02 6.66
N PHE A 150 20.28 -4.08 6.64
CA PHE A 150 21.69 -4.05 7.05
C PHE A 150 22.66 -4.11 5.87
N LEU A 151 22.52 -5.08 4.95
CA LEU A 151 23.42 -5.17 3.78
C LEU A 151 23.08 -4.09 2.73
N GLY A 152 21.81 -3.71 2.61
CA GLY A 152 21.36 -2.66 1.70
C GLY A 152 21.93 -1.28 2.02
N GLN A 153 22.35 -1.02 3.27
CA GLN A 153 23.01 0.25 3.62
C GLN A 153 24.34 0.44 2.91
N LYS A 154 25.11 -0.65 2.76
CA LYS A 154 26.44 -0.61 2.12
C LYS A 154 26.34 -0.88 0.61
N TYR A 155 25.46 -1.78 0.19
CA TYR A 155 25.36 -2.25 -1.18
C TYR A 155 23.90 -2.41 -1.65
N ILE A 156 23.30 -1.31 -2.12
CA ILE A 156 21.89 -1.29 -2.54
C ILE A 156 21.57 -2.27 -3.68
N TYR A 157 22.54 -2.54 -4.57
CA TYR A 157 22.38 -3.52 -5.65
C TYR A 157 22.15 -4.94 -5.10
N ILE A 158 22.71 -5.29 -3.94
CA ILE A 158 22.47 -6.59 -3.28
C ILE A 158 20.99 -6.68 -2.87
N SER A 159 20.42 -5.60 -2.36
CA SER A 159 18.99 -5.57 -2.01
C SER A 159 18.12 -5.79 -3.25
N PHE A 160 18.46 -5.21 -4.41
CA PHE A 160 17.77 -5.48 -5.68
C PHE A 160 17.95 -6.93 -6.17
N ILE A 161 19.15 -7.51 -6.05
CA ILE A 161 19.41 -8.92 -6.42
C ILE A 161 18.57 -9.87 -5.58
N VAL A 162 18.61 -9.69 -4.26
CA VAL A 162 17.86 -10.53 -3.32
C VAL A 162 16.36 -10.33 -3.55
N TYR A 163 15.91 -9.10 -3.80
CA TYR A 163 14.53 -8.83 -4.16
C TYR A 163 14.10 -9.59 -5.43
N ALA A 164 14.90 -9.52 -6.50
CA ALA A 164 14.64 -10.25 -7.75
C ALA A 164 14.59 -11.77 -7.52
N PHE A 165 15.49 -12.33 -6.71
CA PHE A 165 15.51 -13.74 -6.38
C PHE A 165 14.19 -14.21 -5.74
N TYR A 166 13.66 -13.45 -4.79
CA TYR A 166 12.37 -13.78 -4.15
C TYR A 166 11.19 -13.69 -5.12
N LEU A 167 11.22 -12.77 -6.08
CA LEU A 167 10.19 -12.69 -7.12
C LEU A 167 10.23 -13.90 -8.06
N ILE A 168 11.43 -14.36 -8.43
CA ILE A 168 11.61 -15.57 -9.24
C ILE A 168 11.05 -16.79 -8.48
N LEU A 169 11.35 -16.91 -7.18
CA LEU A 169 10.78 -17.96 -6.35
C LEU A 169 9.24 -17.90 -6.30
N GLY A 170 8.66 -16.70 -6.22
CA GLY A 170 7.22 -16.49 -6.29
C GLY A 170 6.60 -16.95 -7.60
N LEU A 171 7.23 -16.61 -8.73
CA LEU A 171 6.79 -17.05 -10.07
C LEU A 171 6.86 -18.57 -10.22
N LEU A 172 7.95 -19.20 -9.76
CA LEU A 172 8.08 -20.66 -9.74
C LEU A 172 7.00 -21.31 -8.86
N GLY A 173 6.71 -20.71 -7.70
CA GLY A 173 5.63 -21.15 -6.81
C GLY A 173 4.24 -21.06 -7.44
N ALA A 174 3.99 -20.05 -8.28
CA ALA A 174 2.74 -19.91 -9.00
C ALA A 174 2.58 -21.00 -10.07
N ILE A 175 3.58 -21.18 -10.92
CA ILE A 175 3.57 -22.17 -12.01
C ILE A 175 3.49 -23.60 -11.45
N ALA A 176 4.11 -23.86 -10.30
CA ALA A 176 4.05 -25.15 -9.62
C ALA A 176 2.77 -25.38 -8.80
N SER A 177 1.86 -24.40 -8.72
CA SER A 177 0.64 -24.51 -7.94
C SER A 177 -0.28 -25.62 -8.48
N PRO A 178 -0.90 -26.44 -7.61
CA PRO A 178 -1.87 -27.45 -8.03
C PRO A 178 -3.08 -26.90 -8.76
N VAL A 179 -3.41 -25.63 -8.52
CA VAL A 179 -4.61 -24.96 -9.04
C VAL A 179 -4.24 -23.99 -10.17
N TRP A 180 -3.04 -24.13 -10.72
CA TRP A 180 -2.60 -23.35 -11.86
C TRP A 180 -3.35 -23.77 -13.13
N GLU A 181 -4.11 -22.84 -13.70
CA GLU A 181 -4.71 -23.03 -15.00
C GLU A 181 -3.72 -22.61 -16.11
N PRO A 182 -3.70 -23.30 -17.27
CA PRO A 182 -2.85 -22.91 -18.38
C PRO A 182 -3.22 -21.49 -18.85
N VAL A 183 -2.19 -20.65 -19.01
CA VAL A 183 -2.35 -19.25 -19.41
C VAL A 183 -3.03 -19.20 -20.78
N ARG A 184 -4.30 -18.81 -20.82
CA ARG A 184 -5.00 -18.57 -22.08
C ARG A 184 -4.61 -17.21 -22.62
N ALA A 185 -4.58 -17.09 -23.96
CA ALA A 185 -4.35 -15.82 -24.61
C ALA A 185 -5.37 -14.79 -24.12
N VAL A 186 -4.86 -13.62 -23.76
CA VAL A 186 -5.69 -12.46 -23.45
C VAL A 186 -6.54 -12.14 -24.67
N ASN A 187 -7.86 -12.19 -24.52
CA ASN A 187 -8.75 -11.70 -25.56
C ASN A 187 -8.82 -10.16 -25.48
N TRP A 188 -7.88 -9.50 -26.16
CA TRP A 188 -7.75 -8.04 -26.22
C TRP A 188 -8.99 -7.35 -26.82
N GLN A 189 -9.85 -8.07 -27.56
CA GLN A 189 -11.04 -7.52 -28.22
C GLN A 189 -12.23 -7.29 -27.25
N LYS A 190 -12.25 -7.95 -26.09
CA LYS A 190 -13.29 -7.75 -25.05
C LYS A 190 -12.88 -6.73 -23.98
N LEU A 191 -11.89 -5.91 -24.28
CA LEU A 191 -11.32 -4.95 -23.35
C LEU A 191 -12.20 -3.71 -23.27
N GLU A 192 -13.06 -3.62 -22.25
CA GLU A 192 -13.76 -2.38 -21.94
C GLU A 192 -12.78 -1.41 -21.29
N LEU A 193 -12.00 -0.70 -22.12
CA LEU A 193 -11.13 0.36 -21.63
C LEU A 193 -11.97 1.51 -21.10
N ASN A 194 -11.87 1.76 -19.80
CA ASN A 194 -12.44 2.96 -19.23
C ASN A 194 -11.49 4.13 -19.55
N TYR A 195 -11.78 4.87 -20.62
CA TYR A 195 -11.00 6.02 -21.08
C TYR A 195 -10.75 7.04 -19.97
N LEU A 196 -11.71 7.22 -19.06
CA LEU A 196 -11.55 8.13 -17.93
C LEU A 196 -10.45 7.65 -16.97
N ASN A 197 -10.35 6.34 -16.70
CA ASN A 197 -9.27 5.80 -15.86
C ASN A 197 -7.90 5.91 -16.53
N ILE A 198 -7.85 5.78 -17.86
CA ILE A 198 -6.63 6.01 -18.64
C ILE A 198 -6.21 7.47 -18.53
N VAL A 199 -7.13 8.41 -18.80
CA VAL A 199 -6.87 9.85 -18.72
C VAL A 199 -6.40 10.23 -17.32
N ILE A 200 -7.09 9.77 -16.28
CA ILE A 200 -6.70 10.01 -14.89
C ILE A 200 -5.30 9.45 -14.57
N THR A 201 -5.00 8.24 -15.06
CA THR A 201 -3.69 7.62 -14.83
C THR A 201 -2.58 8.38 -15.54
N LEU A 202 -2.84 8.83 -16.77
CA LEU A 202 -1.94 9.69 -17.53
C LEU A 202 -1.76 11.06 -16.89
N LEU A 203 -2.81 11.66 -16.33
CA LEU A 203 -2.74 12.92 -15.61
C LEU A 203 -1.93 12.80 -14.31
N LEU A 204 -2.19 11.75 -13.49
CA LEU A 204 -1.36 11.48 -12.31
C LEU A 204 0.11 11.25 -12.67
N PHE A 205 0.36 10.54 -13.78
CA PHE A 205 1.70 10.30 -14.28
C PHE A 205 2.36 11.59 -14.77
N ALA A 206 1.64 12.41 -15.53
CA ALA A 206 2.10 13.70 -16.04
C ALA A 206 2.40 14.68 -14.90
N ASP A 207 1.58 14.73 -13.85
CA ASP A 207 1.84 15.58 -12.68
C ASP A 207 3.06 15.13 -11.88
N ILE A 208 3.24 13.82 -11.71
CA ILE A 208 4.41 13.27 -11.01
C ILE A 208 5.70 13.48 -11.80
N LEU A 209 5.65 13.37 -13.13
CA LEU A 209 6.76 13.72 -14.01
C LEU A 209 7.00 15.23 -14.06
N SER A 210 5.95 16.04 -14.05
CA SER A 210 6.04 17.50 -13.99
C SER A 210 6.75 17.93 -12.69
N LEU A 211 6.39 17.36 -11.54
CA LEU A 211 7.10 17.55 -10.27
C LEU A 211 8.61 17.24 -10.37
N ARG A 212 9.01 16.29 -11.22
CA ARG A 212 10.43 15.97 -11.49
C ARG A 212 11.10 17.04 -12.35
N VAL A 213 10.52 17.37 -13.50
CA VAL A 213 11.13 18.29 -14.49
C VAL A 213 11.26 19.68 -13.91
N ILE A 214 10.15 20.20 -13.40
CA ILE A 214 10.02 21.57 -12.90
C ILE A 214 10.93 21.84 -11.71
N ARG A 215 11.16 20.83 -10.87
CA ARG A 215 11.99 20.96 -9.69
C ARG A 215 13.48 20.86 -10.00
N ASN A 216 13.86 20.15 -11.07
CA ASN A 216 15.23 20.20 -11.61
C ASN A 216 15.54 21.58 -12.21
N GLU A 217 14.53 22.26 -12.76
CA GLU A 217 14.64 23.62 -13.29
C GLU A 217 14.45 24.71 -12.22
N GLY A 218 14.02 24.35 -11.00
CA GLY A 218 13.85 25.28 -9.88
C GLY A 218 12.62 26.18 -9.96
N ASN A 219 11.66 25.90 -10.85
CA ASN A 219 10.50 26.76 -11.06
C ASN A 219 9.38 26.49 -10.01
N LEU A 220 9.31 27.37 -9.00
CA LEU A 220 8.38 27.27 -7.88
C LEU A 220 6.90 27.30 -8.31
N ALA A 221 6.55 28.10 -9.32
CA ALA A 221 5.17 28.24 -9.79
C ALA A 221 4.64 26.95 -10.42
N ALA A 222 5.47 26.28 -11.20
CA ALA A 222 5.09 25.05 -11.86
C ALA A 222 5.07 23.85 -10.86
N LEU A 223 5.86 23.91 -9.77
CA LEU A 223 5.81 22.91 -8.69
C LEU A 223 4.48 23.00 -7.93
N LEU A 224 4.04 24.22 -7.62
CA LEU A 224 2.72 24.47 -7.04
C LEU A 224 1.59 24.03 -7.98
N LEU A 225 1.73 24.27 -9.30
CA LEU A 225 0.77 23.81 -10.31
C LEU A 225 0.64 22.28 -10.33
N SER A 226 1.77 21.55 -10.24
CA SER A 226 1.77 20.08 -10.22
C SER A 226 1.17 19.53 -8.92
N ILE A 227 1.40 20.20 -7.79
CA ILE A 227 0.74 19.86 -6.50
C ILE A 227 -0.77 20.11 -6.58
N LEU A 228 -1.19 21.23 -7.19
CA LEU A 228 -2.59 21.56 -7.46
C LEU A 228 -3.26 20.53 -8.38
N GLY A 229 -2.57 20.07 -9.42
CA GLY A 229 -3.05 19.00 -10.29
C GLY A 229 -3.36 17.71 -9.50
N ILE A 230 -2.42 17.25 -8.68
CA ILE A 230 -2.60 16.08 -7.80
C ILE A 230 -3.80 16.29 -6.85
N LEU A 231 -3.92 17.48 -6.28
CA LEU A 231 -5.02 17.85 -5.38
C LEU A 231 -6.39 17.89 -6.04
N ILE A 232 -6.47 18.13 -7.34
CA ILE A 232 -7.73 18.12 -8.10
C ILE A 232 -8.04 16.71 -8.60
N ILE A 233 -7.04 15.98 -9.08
CA ILE A 233 -7.22 14.65 -9.66
C ILE A 233 -7.60 13.61 -8.59
N LEU A 234 -6.97 13.64 -7.42
CA LEU A 234 -7.23 12.65 -6.36
C LEU A 234 -8.69 12.66 -5.83
N PRO A 235 -9.32 13.82 -5.55
CA PRO A 235 -10.74 13.89 -5.20
C PRO A 235 -11.68 13.50 -6.35
N VAL A 236 -11.31 13.79 -7.60
CA VAL A 236 -12.10 13.37 -8.78
C VAL A 236 -12.09 11.84 -8.90
N ILE A 237 -10.94 11.18 -8.66
CA ILE A 237 -10.87 9.71 -8.57
C ILE A 237 -11.75 9.20 -7.46
N PHE A 238 -11.67 9.81 -6.28
CA PHE A 238 -12.46 9.43 -5.11
C PHE A 238 -13.97 9.53 -5.38
N GLY A 239 -14.43 10.67 -5.90
CA GLY A 239 -15.83 10.90 -6.24
C GLY A 239 -16.33 9.99 -7.36
N TYR A 240 -15.52 9.76 -8.39
CA TYR A 240 -15.86 8.88 -9.51
C TYR A 240 -15.98 7.41 -9.08
N THR A 241 -15.01 6.92 -8.30
CA THR A 241 -14.99 5.53 -7.82
C THR A 241 -16.11 5.25 -6.81
N LEU A 242 -16.43 6.21 -5.95
CA LEU A 242 -17.62 6.15 -5.11
C LEU A 242 -18.88 6.08 -5.98
N ARG A 243 -19.05 7.01 -6.94
CA ARG A 243 -20.24 7.05 -7.81
C ARG A 243 -20.43 5.76 -8.63
N ARG A 244 -19.37 5.22 -9.23
CA ARG A 244 -19.43 3.94 -9.97
C ARG A 244 -19.57 2.72 -9.07
N GLY A 245 -19.05 2.79 -7.86
CA GLY A 245 -19.34 1.78 -6.84
C GLY A 245 -20.81 1.77 -6.42
N PHE A 246 -21.43 2.95 -6.40
CA PHE A 246 -22.86 3.12 -6.19
C PHE A 246 -23.71 2.87 -7.44
N ASP A 247 -23.11 2.63 -8.61
CA ASP A 247 -23.84 2.27 -9.81
C ASP A 247 -24.40 0.85 -9.72
N LYS A 248 -25.60 0.66 -10.27
CA LYS A 248 -26.47 -0.51 -10.09
C LYS A 248 -25.88 -1.87 -10.50
N GLN A 249 -24.71 -1.89 -11.15
CA GLN A 249 -24.08 -3.10 -11.67
C GLN A 249 -23.31 -3.93 -10.63
N LEU A 250 -22.78 -3.33 -9.55
CA LEU A 250 -21.98 -4.05 -8.55
C LEU A 250 -22.73 -4.30 -7.23
N ARG A 251 -23.81 -3.56 -6.92
CA ARG A 251 -24.67 -3.70 -5.72
C ARG A 251 -23.91 -3.92 -4.40
N ILE A 252 -22.73 -3.31 -4.23
CA ILE A 252 -21.96 -3.47 -3.00
C ILE A 252 -22.54 -2.54 -1.90
N PRO A 253 -22.73 -3.03 -0.66
CA PRO A 253 -23.25 -2.21 0.42
C PRO A 253 -22.38 -1.00 0.75
N ARG A 254 -23.00 0.14 1.05
CA ARG A 254 -22.30 1.42 1.31
C ARG A 254 -21.33 1.33 2.49
N PHE A 255 -21.66 0.56 3.52
CA PHE A 255 -20.80 0.40 4.70
C PHE A 255 -19.45 -0.23 4.32
N LEU A 256 -19.45 -1.17 3.37
CA LEU A 256 -18.25 -1.88 2.91
C LEU A 256 -17.30 -0.94 2.14
N TYR A 257 -17.85 0.01 1.36
CA TYR A 257 -17.06 1.08 0.73
C TYR A 257 -16.30 1.92 1.74
N ILE A 258 -16.99 2.34 2.80
CA ILE A 258 -16.44 3.25 3.81
C ILE A 258 -15.44 2.51 4.70
N LYS A 259 -15.76 1.27 5.09
CA LYS A 259 -14.87 0.38 5.84
C LYS A 259 -13.58 0.09 5.07
N ALA A 260 -13.66 -0.22 3.78
CA ALA A 260 -12.48 -0.38 2.93
C ALA A 260 -11.69 0.91 2.74
N SER A 261 -12.37 2.06 2.62
CA SER A 261 -11.73 3.36 2.56
C SER A 261 -10.96 3.67 3.84
N LEU A 262 -11.51 3.32 5.01
CA LEU A 262 -10.86 3.50 6.30
C LEU A 262 -9.51 2.77 6.37
N ARG A 263 -9.45 1.55 5.84
CA ARG A 263 -8.17 0.81 5.68
C ARG A 263 -7.20 1.58 4.81
N GLY A 264 -7.65 2.11 3.67
CA GLY A 264 -6.81 2.94 2.79
C GLY A 264 -6.23 4.16 3.52
N MET A 265 -7.06 4.87 4.28
CA MET A 265 -6.66 6.02 5.09
C MET A 265 -5.61 5.65 6.13
N CYS A 266 -5.78 4.54 6.87
CA CYS A 266 -4.77 4.07 7.84
C CYS A 266 -3.42 3.83 7.15
N ILE A 267 -3.43 3.23 5.95
CA ILE A 267 -2.18 2.92 5.26
C ILE A 267 -1.43 4.18 4.86
N ASP A 268 -2.13 5.14 4.26
CA ASP A 268 -1.48 6.32 3.71
C ASP A 268 -1.21 7.39 4.76
N PHE A 269 -2.00 7.48 5.83
CA PHE A 269 -1.66 8.28 7.00
C PHE A 269 -0.28 7.88 7.55
N ILE A 270 -0.06 6.58 7.75
CA ILE A 270 1.22 6.11 8.30
C ILE A 270 2.33 6.18 7.25
N ALA A 271 2.04 5.91 5.97
CA ALA A 271 3.08 5.88 4.94
C ALA A 271 3.53 7.28 4.51
N VAL A 272 2.61 8.24 4.45
CA VAL A 272 2.89 9.60 3.98
C VAL A 272 3.13 10.54 5.16
N TYR A 273 2.13 10.69 6.03
CA TYR A 273 2.20 11.69 7.09
C TYR A 273 3.19 11.31 8.20
N ILE A 274 3.11 10.10 8.76
CA ILE A 274 4.04 9.69 9.85
C ILE A 274 5.49 9.67 9.36
N THR A 275 5.74 9.31 8.10
CA THR A 275 7.07 9.40 7.48
C THR A 275 7.57 10.85 7.43
N MET A 276 6.72 11.80 7.03
CA MET A 276 7.04 13.24 7.08
C MET A 276 7.30 13.72 8.50
N TYR A 277 6.44 13.34 9.44
CA TYR A 277 6.55 13.69 10.85
C TYR A 277 7.90 13.24 11.43
N ILE A 278 8.29 11.99 11.20
CA ILE A 278 9.55 11.43 11.72
C ILE A 278 10.77 12.11 11.10
N PHE A 279 10.78 12.33 9.78
CA PHE A 279 11.95 12.93 9.14
C PHE A 279 12.14 14.41 9.47
N LEU A 280 11.08 15.13 9.84
CA LEU A 280 11.14 16.56 10.17
C LEU A 280 11.38 16.85 11.67
N LEU A 281 10.89 15.98 12.56
CA LEU A 281 10.96 16.19 14.02
C LEU A 281 12.05 15.31 14.68
N PRO A 282 11.85 14.01 14.98
CA PRO A 282 12.85 13.20 15.67
C PRO A 282 14.09 12.85 14.82
N GLY A 283 13.99 12.92 13.48
CA GLY A 283 15.07 12.62 12.56
C GLY A 283 15.14 11.15 12.12
N ASN A 284 16.24 10.79 11.45
CA ASN A 284 16.40 9.53 10.70
C ASN A 284 16.33 8.19 11.49
N PRO A 285 16.75 8.05 12.76
CA PRO A 285 16.91 6.71 13.37
C PRO A 285 15.59 5.97 13.63
N ASP A 286 14.47 6.68 13.77
CA ASP A 286 13.18 6.07 14.13
C ASP A 286 12.39 5.49 12.95
N TYR A 287 12.77 5.84 11.71
CA TYR A 287 12.04 5.36 10.52
C TYR A 287 12.16 3.84 10.33
N ALA A 288 13.32 3.26 10.65
CA ALA A 288 13.52 1.81 10.61
C ALA A 288 12.57 1.08 11.58
N TRP A 289 12.31 1.66 12.75
CA TRP A 289 11.36 1.12 13.73
C TRP A 289 9.91 1.22 13.25
N VAL A 290 9.54 2.29 12.55
CA VAL A 290 8.23 2.35 11.89
C VAL A 290 8.06 1.23 10.87
N VAL A 291 9.07 0.98 10.04
CA VAL A 291 9.01 -0.14 9.08
C VAL A 291 8.96 -1.49 9.81
N ALA A 292 9.66 -1.65 10.93
CA ALA A 292 9.54 -2.84 11.77
C ALA A 292 8.09 -3.04 12.28
N MET A 293 7.42 -1.98 12.73
CA MET A 293 6.01 -2.04 13.14
C MET A 293 5.08 -2.47 12.01
N TYR A 294 5.38 -2.11 10.75
CA TYR A 294 4.59 -2.57 9.59
C TYR A 294 4.68 -4.08 9.41
N VAL A 295 5.86 -4.67 9.65
CA VAL A 295 6.09 -6.11 9.52
C VAL A 295 5.54 -6.88 10.71
N LEU A 296 5.61 -6.30 11.92
CA LEU A 296 5.07 -6.90 13.13
C LEU A 296 3.55 -6.89 13.17
N ALA A 297 2.89 -5.85 12.64
CA ALA A 297 1.44 -5.71 12.72
C ALA A 297 0.64 -6.93 12.18
N PRO A 298 0.94 -7.49 10.98
CA PRO A 298 0.29 -8.72 10.52
C PRO A 298 0.45 -9.93 11.44
N LEU A 299 1.58 -10.03 12.17
CA LEU A 299 1.87 -11.10 13.13
C LEU A 299 1.01 -10.94 14.38
N LEU A 300 0.96 -9.72 14.89
CA LEU A 300 0.31 -9.40 16.16
C LEU A 300 -1.20 -9.20 16.01
N ALA A 301 -1.72 -8.98 14.80
CA ALA A 301 -3.13 -8.69 14.59
C ALA A 301 -4.08 -9.75 15.17
N GLY A 302 -3.81 -11.04 14.95
CA GLY A 302 -4.64 -12.13 15.48
C GLY A 302 -4.59 -12.25 17.01
N PRO A 303 -3.38 -12.30 17.62
CA PRO A 303 -3.25 -12.27 19.08
C PRO A 303 -3.91 -11.05 19.74
N ILE A 304 -3.70 -9.84 19.20
CA ILE A 304 -4.26 -8.60 19.73
C ILE A 304 -5.80 -8.63 19.64
N GLU A 305 -6.35 -9.04 18.51
CA GLU A 305 -7.80 -9.18 18.33
C GLU A 305 -8.42 -10.13 19.37
N LYS A 306 -7.81 -11.30 19.60
CA LYS A 306 -8.29 -12.27 20.59
C LYS A 306 -8.22 -11.75 22.03
N ILE A 307 -7.16 -11.02 22.38
CA ILE A 307 -7.01 -10.43 23.71
C ILE A 307 -8.10 -9.37 23.91
N LEU A 308 -8.29 -8.47 22.94
CA LEU A 308 -9.31 -7.43 23.02
C LEU A 308 -10.73 -8.01 23.08
N GLN A 309 -11.03 -9.06 22.31
CA GLN A 309 -12.34 -9.73 22.35
C GLN A 309 -12.64 -10.41 23.69
N ARG A 310 -11.62 -10.80 24.47
CA ARG A 310 -11.81 -11.35 25.82
C ARG A 310 -12.08 -10.27 26.87
N ILE A 311 -11.53 -9.08 26.67
CA ILE A 311 -11.64 -7.96 27.62
C ILE A 311 -12.90 -7.13 27.34
N LEU A 312 -13.28 -7.00 26.07
CA LEU A 312 -14.43 -6.21 25.67
C LEU A 312 -15.74 -6.98 25.91
N PRO A 313 -16.80 -6.29 26.38
CA PRO A 313 -18.13 -6.89 26.48
C PRO A 313 -18.61 -7.36 25.10
N GLY A 314 -19.42 -8.42 25.06
CA GLY A 314 -19.81 -9.13 23.83
C GLY A 314 -20.31 -8.22 22.70
N GLY A 315 -21.05 -7.16 23.02
CA GLY A 315 -21.56 -6.19 22.05
C GLY A 315 -20.50 -5.31 21.38
N LEU A 316 -19.28 -5.20 21.91
CA LEU A 316 -18.20 -4.39 21.36
C LEU A 316 -17.17 -5.17 20.54
N THR A 317 -17.25 -6.51 20.54
CA THR A 317 -16.28 -7.39 19.88
C THR A 317 -16.19 -7.18 18.37
N GLY A 318 -17.30 -6.82 17.72
CA GLY A 318 -17.36 -6.48 16.29
C GLY A 318 -16.69 -5.15 15.93
N TYR A 319 -16.43 -4.27 16.91
CA TYR A 319 -15.93 -2.91 16.68
C TYR A 319 -14.45 -2.73 17.05
N VAL A 320 -13.73 -3.81 17.37
CA VAL A 320 -12.30 -3.81 17.73
C VAL A 320 -11.42 -2.98 16.77
N PRO A 321 -11.56 -3.07 15.44
CA PRO A 321 -10.70 -2.29 14.54
C PRO A 321 -10.91 -0.77 14.65
N TYR A 322 -12.13 -0.32 14.91
CA TYR A 322 -12.43 1.12 15.09
C TYR A 322 -11.85 1.65 16.40
N ILE A 323 -11.96 0.86 17.48
CA ILE A 323 -11.37 1.19 18.79
C ILE A 323 -9.85 1.32 18.65
N LEU A 324 -9.21 0.36 17.98
CA LEU A 324 -7.77 0.39 17.72
C LEU A 324 -7.34 1.63 16.91
N ILE A 325 -8.19 2.11 15.98
CA ILE A 325 -7.89 3.34 15.24
C ILE A 325 -7.95 4.56 16.16
N LEU A 326 -9.03 4.72 16.93
CA LEU A 326 -9.18 5.87 17.82
C LEU A 326 -8.08 5.91 18.89
N VAL A 327 -7.78 4.78 19.53
CA VAL A 327 -6.67 4.67 20.49
C VAL A 327 -5.34 4.92 19.80
N GLY A 328 -5.12 4.36 18.61
CA GLY A 328 -3.90 4.59 17.83
C GLY A 328 -3.67 6.07 17.51
N LEU A 329 -4.72 6.78 17.08
CA LEU A 329 -4.65 8.22 16.80
C LEU A 329 -4.33 9.04 18.06
N LEU A 330 -4.96 8.72 19.20
CA LEU A 330 -4.69 9.41 20.47
C LEU A 330 -3.25 9.20 20.96
N VAL A 331 -2.74 7.97 20.85
CA VAL A 331 -1.42 7.59 21.36
C VAL A 331 -0.29 8.17 20.50
N ILE A 332 -0.53 8.41 19.20
CA ILE A 332 0.46 8.98 18.28
C ILE A 332 0.86 10.43 18.65
N PHE A 333 0.03 11.18 19.38
CA PHE A 333 0.36 12.52 19.87
C PHE A 333 1.52 12.55 20.88
N GLN A 334 1.82 11.41 21.51
CA GLN A 334 2.91 11.29 22.46
C GLN A 334 4.16 10.77 21.75
N PRO A 335 5.25 11.54 21.63
CA PRO A 335 6.46 11.11 20.91
C PRO A 335 7.01 9.75 21.38
N VAL A 336 6.97 9.50 22.69
CA VAL A 336 7.42 8.23 23.31
C VAL A 336 6.57 7.04 22.88
N MET A 337 5.29 7.25 22.57
CA MET A 337 4.34 6.21 22.20
C MET A 337 4.03 6.17 20.70
N LEU A 338 4.72 6.98 19.88
CA LEU A 338 4.50 7.07 18.43
C LEU A 338 4.49 5.69 17.77
N LEU A 339 5.48 4.85 18.07
CA LEU A 339 5.60 3.50 17.49
C LEU A 339 4.45 2.58 17.91
N VAL A 340 3.96 2.71 19.15
CA VAL A 340 2.81 1.95 19.65
C VAL A 340 1.57 2.35 18.87
N GLY A 341 1.32 3.64 18.72
CA GLY A 341 0.17 4.12 17.95
C GLY A 341 0.24 3.72 16.48
N VAL A 342 1.43 3.79 15.84
CA VAL A 342 1.67 3.25 14.50
C VAL A 342 1.34 1.76 14.41
N LEU A 343 1.77 0.96 15.38
CA LEU A 343 1.48 -0.47 15.44
C LEU A 343 -0.02 -0.73 15.55
N LEU A 344 -0.74 -0.02 16.42
CA LEU A 344 -2.18 -0.15 16.60
C LEU A 344 -2.96 0.18 15.32
N LEU A 345 -2.62 1.30 14.66
CA LEU A 345 -3.24 1.66 13.38
C LEU A 345 -2.95 0.63 12.28
N ARG A 346 -1.73 0.06 12.26
CA ARG A 346 -1.39 -1.00 11.31
C ARG A 346 -2.13 -2.30 11.59
N VAL A 347 -2.28 -2.68 12.85
CA VAL A 347 -3.08 -3.85 13.24
C VAL A 347 -4.55 -3.64 12.83
N ALA A 348 -5.12 -2.48 13.11
CA ALA A 348 -6.49 -2.17 12.68
C ALA A 348 -6.66 -2.27 11.16
N ALA A 349 -5.73 -1.72 10.38
CA ALA A 349 -5.75 -1.83 8.92
C ALA A 349 -5.69 -3.28 8.42
N VAL A 350 -4.97 -4.17 9.12
CA VAL A 350 -4.92 -5.61 8.82
C VAL A 350 -6.27 -6.26 9.12
N LEU A 351 -6.86 -5.97 10.28
CA LEU A 351 -8.17 -6.52 10.68
C LEU A 351 -9.30 -6.07 9.75
N ILE A 352 -9.36 -4.77 9.43
CA ILE A 352 -10.32 -4.24 8.46
C ILE A 352 -10.13 -4.91 7.10
N ASN A 353 -8.89 -5.06 6.62
CA ASN A 353 -8.65 -5.76 5.35
C ASN A 353 -9.14 -7.22 5.41
N ARG A 354 -9.00 -7.93 6.54
CA ARG A 354 -9.54 -9.30 6.66
C ARG A 354 -11.07 -9.31 6.58
N SER A 355 -11.72 -8.47 7.39
CA SER A 355 -13.18 -8.38 7.45
C SER A 355 -13.80 -7.92 6.13
N VAL A 356 -13.27 -6.88 5.48
CA VAL A 356 -13.77 -6.43 4.17
C VAL A 356 -13.66 -7.52 3.10
N ASN A 357 -12.56 -8.27 3.07
CA ASN A 357 -12.41 -9.35 2.10
C ASN A 357 -13.34 -10.53 2.39
N GLN A 358 -13.68 -10.80 3.66
CA GLN A 358 -14.65 -11.84 4.02
C GLN A 358 -16.07 -11.41 3.62
N GLU A 359 -16.48 -10.21 4.01
CA GLU A 359 -17.81 -9.65 3.70
C GLU A 359 -18.00 -9.49 2.18
N LEU A 360 -16.95 -9.18 1.41
CA LEU A 360 -17.02 -9.15 -0.06
C LEU A 360 -17.25 -10.53 -0.69
N LEU A 361 -16.79 -11.62 -0.06
CA LEU A 361 -16.99 -12.99 -0.55
C LEU A 361 -18.42 -13.49 -0.31
N GLU A 362 -19.13 -12.90 0.64
CA GLU A 362 -20.51 -13.23 0.99
C GLU A 362 -21.54 -12.52 0.08
N VAL A 363 -21.10 -11.62 -0.82
CA VAL A 363 -21.99 -10.93 -1.77
C VAL A 363 -22.29 -11.82 -2.98
N ASP A 364 -23.51 -12.37 -3.02
CA ASP A 364 -24.02 -13.44 -3.89
C ASP A 364 -23.96 -13.25 -5.43
N HIS A 365 -23.32 -12.20 -5.95
CA HIS A 365 -23.32 -11.88 -7.39
C HIS A 365 -21.94 -11.53 -7.97
N LEU A 366 -20.87 -11.58 -7.18
CA LEU A 366 -19.52 -11.28 -7.63
C LEU A 366 -18.73 -12.57 -7.87
N SER A 367 -18.21 -12.76 -9.09
CA SER A 367 -17.27 -13.86 -9.35
C SER A 367 -15.96 -13.63 -8.57
N GLU A 368 -15.32 -14.69 -8.08
CA GLU A 368 -14.06 -14.58 -7.29
C GLU A 368 -13.05 -13.63 -7.96
N ALA A 369 -12.84 -13.74 -9.28
CA ALA A 369 -11.93 -12.88 -10.04
C ALA A 369 -12.32 -11.38 -10.00
N SER A 370 -13.62 -11.06 -9.99
CA SER A 370 -14.09 -9.67 -9.91
C SER A 370 -13.82 -9.03 -8.53
N ILE A 371 -13.93 -9.82 -7.45
CA ILE A 371 -13.66 -9.38 -6.07
C ILE A 371 -12.19 -9.02 -5.91
N TYR A 372 -11.29 -9.84 -6.47
CA TYR A 372 -9.84 -9.61 -6.38
C TYR A 372 -9.34 -8.43 -7.21
N HIS A 373 -10.09 -7.98 -8.22
CA HIS A 373 -9.81 -6.73 -8.94
C HIS A 373 -10.47 -5.50 -8.31
N PHE A 374 -11.62 -5.68 -7.68
CA PHE A 374 -12.39 -4.58 -7.10
C PHE A 374 -11.90 -4.19 -5.70
N ALA A 375 -11.63 -5.17 -4.82
CA ALA A 375 -11.23 -4.92 -3.44
C ALA A 375 -9.97 -4.03 -3.32
N PRO A 376 -8.89 -4.24 -4.09
CA PRO A 376 -7.70 -3.38 -4.01
C PRO A 376 -7.97 -1.92 -4.39
N ARG A 377 -8.92 -1.67 -5.31
CA ARG A 377 -9.33 -0.31 -5.68
C ARG A 377 -10.10 0.34 -4.55
N LEU A 378 -11.08 -0.36 -4.02
CA LEU A 378 -11.88 0.07 -2.90
C LEU A 378 -10.99 0.45 -1.70
N LEU A 379 -9.99 -0.38 -1.43
CA LEU A 379 -9.00 -0.18 -0.38
C LEU A 379 -7.97 0.92 -0.71
N ALA A 380 -7.88 1.40 -1.95
CA ALA A 380 -6.99 2.48 -2.38
C ALA A 380 -7.64 3.85 -2.33
N VAL A 381 -8.95 3.92 -2.57
CA VAL A 381 -9.75 5.14 -2.65
C VAL A 381 -9.63 6.00 -1.39
N GLY A 382 -9.84 5.42 -0.20
CA GLY A 382 -9.67 6.17 1.05
C GLY A 382 -8.23 6.64 1.30
N GLY A 383 -7.24 5.93 0.78
CA GLY A 383 -5.85 6.35 0.84
C GLY A 383 -5.57 7.63 0.04
N LEU A 384 -6.11 7.70 -1.18
CA LEU A 384 -6.03 8.90 -2.03
C LEU A 384 -6.74 10.11 -1.41
N ALA A 385 -7.91 9.89 -0.79
CA ALA A 385 -8.61 10.92 -0.04
C ALA A 385 -7.76 11.44 1.13
N MET A 386 -7.14 10.52 1.87
CA MET A 386 -6.25 10.86 2.98
C MET A 386 -5.07 11.72 2.53
N GLN A 387 -4.43 11.34 1.42
CA GLN A 387 -3.32 12.13 0.84
C GLN A 387 -3.76 13.52 0.44
N SER A 388 -4.96 13.65 -0.14
CA SER A 388 -5.53 14.95 -0.50
C SER A 388 -5.70 15.83 0.74
N VAL A 389 -6.28 15.27 1.81
CA VAL A 389 -6.45 15.97 3.09
C VAL A 389 -5.11 16.41 3.67
N ILE A 390 -4.11 15.53 3.69
CA ILE A 390 -2.75 15.83 4.17
C ILE A 390 -2.17 17.04 3.41
N TRP A 391 -2.23 17.02 2.08
CA TRP A 391 -1.68 18.10 1.28
C TRP A 391 -2.45 19.42 1.41
N ILE A 392 -3.78 19.37 1.47
CA ILE A 392 -4.60 20.56 1.74
C ILE A 392 -4.19 21.18 3.07
N LEU A 393 -4.08 20.38 4.13
CA LEU A 393 -3.70 20.88 5.45
C LEU A 393 -2.29 21.46 5.48
N PHE A 394 -1.32 20.79 4.84
CA PHE A 394 0.02 21.37 4.69
C PHE A 394 -0.02 22.70 3.93
N LEU A 395 -0.80 22.81 2.85
CA LEU A 395 -0.92 24.05 2.09
C LEU A 395 -1.54 25.19 2.91
N THR A 396 -2.69 24.93 3.53
CA THR A 396 -3.44 25.95 4.28
C THR A 396 -2.72 26.38 5.54
N LEU A 397 -2.14 25.43 6.29
CA LEU A 397 -1.43 25.71 7.53
C LEU A 397 -0.05 26.31 7.27
N SER A 398 0.69 25.89 6.23
CA SER A 398 1.92 26.59 5.85
C SER A 398 1.65 28.04 5.46
N TYR A 399 0.57 28.31 4.73
CA TYR A 399 0.15 29.67 4.43
C TYR A 399 -0.19 30.46 5.70
N ALA A 400 -0.97 29.88 6.62
CA ALA A 400 -1.36 30.53 7.88
C ALA A 400 -0.14 30.87 8.76
N HIS A 401 0.84 29.95 8.84
CA HIS A 401 2.08 30.13 9.57
C HIS A 401 3.13 30.97 8.82
N ARG A 402 2.81 31.48 7.61
CA ARG A 402 3.74 32.22 6.73
C ARG A 402 5.04 31.47 6.45
N THR A 403 4.96 30.14 6.37
CA THR A 403 6.08 29.26 6.08
C THR A 403 6.04 28.78 4.63
N SER A 404 7.20 28.63 4.01
CA SER A 404 7.28 28.11 2.65
C SER A 404 7.15 26.59 2.64
N ILE A 405 6.15 26.07 1.92
CA ILE A 405 5.97 24.62 1.68
C ILE A 405 7.18 24.05 0.93
N ALA A 406 7.76 24.83 0.02
CA ALA A 406 8.99 24.42 -0.65
C ALA A 406 10.15 24.28 0.33
N GLY A 407 10.22 25.17 1.33
CA GLY A 407 11.16 25.05 2.45
C GLY A 407 10.90 23.81 3.32
N LEU A 408 9.63 23.51 3.64
CA LEU A 408 9.26 22.31 4.39
C LEU A 408 9.65 21.03 3.64
N LEU A 409 9.36 20.97 2.34
CA LEU A 409 9.74 19.85 1.48
C LEU A 409 11.25 19.76 1.29
N TYR A 410 11.96 20.89 1.28
CA TYR A 410 13.42 20.93 1.24
C TYR A 410 14.02 20.35 2.52
N GLU A 411 13.58 20.79 3.70
CA GLU A 411 14.07 20.26 4.98
C GLU A 411 13.68 18.79 5.18
N TYR A 412 12.47 18.40 4.77
CA TYR A 412 12.04 16.99 4.74
C TYR A 412 12.99 16.14 3.89
N ALA A 413 13.32 16.62 2.69
CA ALA A 413 14.27 15.94 1.83
C ALA A 413 15.63 15.83 2.52
N HIS A 414 16.10 16.94 3.11
CA HIS A 414 17.35 17.14 3.85
C HIS A 414 17.46 16.45 5.21
N ARG A 415 16.35 15.90 5.72
CA ARG A 415 16.29 15.19 7.01
C ARG A 415 16.90 15.99 8.15
N LYS A 416 16.80 17.31 8.01
CA LYS A 416 17.28 18.24 9.00
C LYS A 416 16.12 18.50 9.93
N HIS A 417 16.43 18.51 11.21
CA HIS A 417 15.47 18.91 12.22
C HIS A 417 15.00 20.33 11.90
N ALA A 418 13.71 20.47 11.63
CA ALA A 418 13.18 21.69 11.03
C ALA A 418 12.36 22.46 12.08
N SER A 419 13.06 23.06 13.06
CA SER A 419 12.43 23.75 14.20
C SER A 419 11.43 24.83 13.78
N GLN A 420 11.71 25.51 12.66
CA GLN A 420 10.84 26.53 12.07
C GLN A 420 9.48 25.99 11.54
N PHE A 421 9.34 24.68 11.35
CA PHE A 421 8.10 24.06 10.86
C PHE A 421 7.34 23.27 11.93
N VAL A 422 7.82 23.24 13.18
CA VAL A 422 7.20 22.48 14.28
C VAL A 422 5.73 22.86 14.47
N GLY A 423 5.41 24.16 14.44
CA GLY A 423 4.03 24.65 14.57
C GLY A 423 3.12 24.11 13.46
N VAL A 424 3.56 24.20 12.20
CA VAL A 424 2.83 23.67 11.05
C VAL A 424 2.62 22.16 11.18
N ILE A 425 3.67 21.41 11.52
CA ILE A 425 3.61 19.95 11.61
C ILE A 425 2.63 19.50 12.70
N ASN A 426 2.64 20.18 13.86
CA ASN A 426 1.72 19.89 14.97
C ASN A 426 0.28 20.23 14.62
N ASP A 427 0.02 21.36 13.97
CA ASP A 427 -1.33 21.74 13.57
C ASP A 427 -1.87 20.80 12.48
N VAL A 428 -1.02 20.39 11.54
CA VAL A 428 -1.34 19.36 10.54
C VAL A 428 -1.62 18.02 11.26
N HIS A 429 -0.85 17.67 12.28
CA HIS A 429 -1.07 16.47 13.11
C HIS A 429 -2.46 16.45 13.73
N ILE A 430 -2.84 17.57 14.35
CA ILE A 430 -4.13 17.76 15.03
C ILE A 430 -5.25 17.70 13.98
N GLY A 431 -5.14 18.51 12.91
CA GLY A 431 -6.15 18.62 11.87
C GLY A 431 -6.42 17.29 11.19
N ILE A 432 -5.36 16.56 10.82
CA ILE A 432 -5.49 15.22 10.23
C ILE A 432 -6.15 14.26 11.21
N SER A 433 -5.71 14.22 12.47
CA SER A 433 -6.24 13.28 13.47
C SER A 433 -7.72 13.52 13.75
N ILE A 434 -8.16 14.79 13.79
CA ILE A 434 -9.58 15.15 13.94
C ILE A 434 -10.39 14.66 12.73
N ILE A 435 -9.95 14.98 11.51
CA ILE A 435 -10.65 14.55 10.28
C ILE A 435 -10.72 13.02 10.21
N PHE A 436 -9.63 12.34 10.57
CA PHE A 436 -9.59 10.88 10.56
C PHE A 436 -10.52 10.29 11.63
N ALA A 437 -10.54 10.84 12.85
CA ALA A 437 -11.46 10.41 13.90
C ALA A 437 -12.93 10.63 13.50
N LEU A 438 -13.27 11.77 12.88
CA LEU A 438 -14.61 12.02 12.35
C LEU A 438 -15.00 10.97 11.29
N PHE A 439 -14.09 10.62 10.39
CA PHE A 439 -14.34 9.59 9.39
C PHE A 439 -14.58 8.21 10.03
N VAL A 440 -13.83 7.86 11.09
CA VAL A 440 -14.03 6.64 11.88
C VAL A 440 -15.42 6.61 12.50
N LEU A 441 -15.89 7.72 13.08
CA LEU A 441 -17.22 7.80 13.68
C LEU A 441 -18.34 7.66 12.63
N VAL A 442 -18.16 8.23 11.44
CA VAL A 442 -19.09 8.04 10.31
C VAL A 442 -19.10 6.58 9.85
N ALA A 443 -17.94 5.94 9.74
CA ALA A 443 -17.85 4.53 9.37
C ALA A 443 -18.55 3.63 10.41
N LEU A 444 -18.32 3.90 11.69
CA LEU A 444 -18.90 3.17 12.80
C LEU A 444 -20.43 3.30 12.82
N SER A 445 -20.97 4.51 12.65
CA SER A 445 -22.42 4.73 12.67
C SER A 445 -23.14 4.00 11.53
N LEU A 446 -22.52 3.95 10.35
CA LEU A 446 -23.06 3.22 9.20
C LEU A 446 -23.00 1.71 9.37
N GLU A 447 -21.94 1.17 9.98
CA GLU A 447 -21.87 -0.27 10.28
C GLU A 447 -22.90 -0.67 11.36
N ILE A 448 -23.10 0.15 12.39
CA ILE A 448 -24.14 -0.07 13.41
C ILE A 448 -25.52 -0.09 12.76
N ASN A 449 -25.82 0.88 11.89
CA ASN A 449 -27.11 0.95 11.21
C ASN A 449 -27.34 -0.25 10.28
N HIS A 450 -26.31 -0.72 9.59
CA HIS A 450 -26.42 -1.89 8.72
C HIS A 450 -26.71 -3.17 9.50
N ARG A 451 -25.97 -3.43 10.59
CA ARG A 451 -26.18 -4.63 11.43
C ARG A 451 -27.56 -4.66 12.10
N LYS A 452 -28.14 -3.50 12.40
CA LYS A 452 -29.53 -3.39 12.92
C LYS A 452 -30.61 -3.71 11.89
N ILE A 453 -30.31 -3.58 10.60
CA ILE A 453 -31.27 -3.89 9.51
C ILE A 453 -31.28 -5.39 9.22
N GLU A 454 -30.19 -6.10 9.51
CA GLU A 454 -30.05 -7.55 9.32
C GLU A 454 -30.50 -8.40 10.51
N SER A 455 -30.58 -7.80 11.72
CA SER A 455 -31.14 -8.41 12.93
C SER A 455 -32.64 -8.20 13.04
#